data_AF-A0A9P6NM53-F1
#
_entry.id   AF-A0A9P6NM53-F1
#
_cell.length_a   1.000
_cell.length_b   1.000
_cell.length_c   1.000
_cell.angle_alpha   90.00
_cell.angle_beta   90.00
_cell.angle_gamma   90.00
#
_symmetry.space_group_name_H-M   'P 1'
#
loop_
_entity.id
_entity.type
_entity.pdbx_description
1 polymer ?
#
loop_
_entity_poly.entity_id
_entity_poly.type
_entity_poly.pdbx_seq_one_letter_code
_entity_poly.pdbx_strand_id
1 'polypeptide(L)' 'MVRYSADVKVQAITLLREGLSRVAVKQHLRSTVNLRTITRWKQLYESTLAVVKSADPYQK' A
#
# COMPACT_ATOMS: atom_id res chain seq x y z
N MET A 1 -17.70 10.03 -1.24
CA MET A 1 -16.65 9.01 -1.40
C MET A 1 -15.32 9.72 -1.58
N VAL A 2 -14.37 9.60 -0.64
CA VAL A 2 -13.06 10.28 -0.75
C VAL A 2 -12.20 9.54 -1.80
N ARG A 3 -11.74 10.27 -2.82
CA ARG A 3 -10.80 9.74 -3.82
C ARG A 3 -9.39 10.23 -3.48
N TYR A 4 -8.46 9.31 -3.33
CA TYR A 4 -7.04 9.60 -3.18
C TYR A 4 -6.35 9.43 -4.54
N SER A 5 -5.42 10.32 -4.87
CA SER A 5 -4.59 10.21 -6.08
C SER A 5 -3.76 8.92 -6.04
N ALA A 6 -3.29 8.48 -7.21
CA ALA A 6 -2.40 7.34 -7.31
C ALA A 6 -1.09 7.59 -6.52
N ASP A 7 -0.54 8.80 -6.62
CA ASP A 7 0.71 9.18 -5.93
C ASP A 7 0.63 9.00 -4.41
N VAL A 8 -0.49 9.40 -3.80
CA VAL A 8 -0.70 9.23 -2.35
C VAL A 8 -0.71 7.75 -1.96
N LYS A 9 -1.32 6.89 -2.79
CA LYS A 9 -1.34 5.44 -2.56
C LYS A 9 0.05 4.84 -2.69
N VAL A 10 0.79 5.22 -3.74
CA VAL A 10 2.16 4.76 -3.99
C VAL A 10 3.06 5.19 -2.84
N GLN A 11 3.02 6.47 -2.45
CA GLN A 11 3.81 6.99 -1.33
C GLN A 11 3.50 6.28 -0.01
N ALA A 12 2.23 5.98 0.27
CA ALA A 12 1.85 5.20 1.45
C ALA A 12 2.51 3.81 1.47
N ILE A 13 2.52 3.11 0.32
CA ILE A 13 3.12 1.79 0.20
C ILE A 13 4.65 1.87 0.32
N THR A 14 5.29 2.87 -0.31
CA THR A 14 6.74 3.08 -0.21
C THR A 14 7.17 3.22 1.25
N LEU A 15 6.52 4.11 2.00
CA LEU A 15 6.84 4.34 3.42
C LEU A 15 6.60 3.08 4.27
N LEU A 16 5.52 2.33 4.00
CA LEU A 16 5.27 1.04 4.69
C LEU A 16 6.36 0.01 4.40
N ARG A 17 6.90 -0.01 3.17
CA ARG A 17 7.98 -0.92 2.78
C ARG A 17 9.33 -0.53 3.37
N GLU A 18 9.55 0.76 3.60
CA GLU A 18 10.71 1.28 4.34
C GLU A 18 10.66 0.96 5.85
N GLY A 19 9.58 0.34 6.32
CA GLY A 19 9.43 -0.13 7.70
C GLY A 19 8.66 0.83 8.61
N LEU A 20 8.11 1.92 8.08
CA LEU A 20 7.33 2.85 8.91
C LEU A 20 6.02 2.22 9.38
N SER A 21 5.64 2.56 10.61
CA SER A 21 4.34 2.17 11.15
C SER A 21 3.20 2.89 10.41
N ARG A 22 2.02 2.28 10.38
CA ARG A 22 0.82 2.89 9.77
C ARG A 22 0.49 4.28 10.34
N VAL A 23 0.82 4.50 11.62
CA VAL A 23 0.62 5.79 12.30
C VAL A 23 1.61 6.82 11.77
N ALA A 24 2.89 6.46 11.64
CA ALA A 24 3.91 7.33 11.05
C ALA A 24 3.57 7.67 9.59
N VAL A 25 3.14 6.69 8.79
CA VAL A 25 2.70 6.90 7.40
C VAL A 25 1.54 7.90 7.34
N LYS A 26 0.55 7.80 8.23
CA LYS A 26 -0.55 8.76 8.32
C LYS A 26 -0.06 10.18 8.67
N GLN A 27 0.93 10.30 9.55
CA GLN A 27 1.53 11.59 9.89
C GLN A 27 2.27 12.19 8.67
N HIS A 28 3.02 11.38 7.93
CA HIS A 28 3.73 11.80 6.72
C HIS A 28 2.80 12.26 5.58
N LEU A 29 1.72 11.52 5.32
CA LEU A 29 0.79 11.82 4.23
C LEU A 29 -0.16 13.00 4.52
N ARG A 30 -0.02 13.63 5.69
CA ARG A 30 -0.97 14.58 6.29
C ARG A 30 -2.30 13.89 6.58
N SER A 31 -2.87 14.13 7.75
CA SER A 31 -3.89 13.32 8.46
C SER A 31 -5.20 12.97 7.73
N THR A 32 -5.38 13.39 6.48
CA THR A 32 -6.54 13.13 5.61
C THR A 32 -6.75 11.64 5.29
N VAL A 33 -5.70 10.82 5.31
CA VAL A 33 -5.79 9.38 5.05
C VAL A 33 -6.08 8.62 6.35
N ASN A 34 -7.19 7.87 6.35
CA ASN A 34 -7.55 6.98 7.46
C ASN A 34 -6.62 5.74 7.54
N LEU A 35 -6.22 5.32 8.74
CA LEU A 35 -5.46 4.09 9.01
C LEU A 35 -6.07 2.82 8.40
N ARG A 36 -7.40 2.70 8.36
CA ARG A 36 -8.12 1.59 7.70
C ARG A 36 -7.84 1.59 6.19
N THR A 37 -7.76 2.77 5.58
CA THR A 37 -7.44 2.91 4.15
C THR A 37 -5.99 2.49 3.88
N ILE A 38 -5.05 2.94 4.71
CA ILE A 38 -3.63 2.53 4.63
C ILE A 38 -3.50 1.01 4.77
N THR A 39 -4.24 0.41 5.71
CA THR A 39 -4.25 -1.05 5.91
C THR A 39 -4.78 -1.79 4.68
N ARG A 40 -5.87 -1.30 4.09
CA ARG A 40 -6.44 -1.87 2.86
C ARG A 40 -5.47 -1.80 1.69
N TRP A 41 -4.76 -0.68 1.52
CA TRP A 41 -3.76 -0.56 0.46
C TRP A 41 -2.60 -1.54 0.65
N LYS A 42 -2.12 -1.71 1.89
CA LYS A 42 -1.08 -2.70 2.21
C LYS A 42 -1.52 -4.11 1.81
N GLN A 43 -2.72 -4.52 2.22
CA GLN A 43 -3.26 -5.85 1.88
C GLN A 43 -3.35 -6.05 0.37
N LEU A 44 -3.89 -5.07 -0.37
CA LEU A 44 -3.98 -5.16 -1.83
C LEU A 44 -2.61 -5.26 -2.49
N TYR A 45 -1.62 -4.49 -2.00
CA TYR A 45 -0.25 -4.57 -2.48
C TYR A 45 0.37 -5.96 -2.23
N GLU A 46 0.20 -6.51 -1.03
CA GLU A 46 0.71 -7.84 -0.67
C GLU A 46 0.05 -8.94 -1.51
N SER A 47 -1.27 -8.89 -1.70
CA SER A 47 -1.99 -9.84 -2.58
C SER A 47 -1.52 -9.72 -4.03
N THR A 48 -1.34 -8.51 -4.54
CA THR A 48 -0.84 -8.29 -5.91
C THR A 48 0.59 -8.82 -6.05
N LEU A 49 1.45 -8.54 -5.07
CA LEU A 49 2.82 -9.02 -5.07
C LEU A 49 2.90 -10.55 -4.97
N ALA A 50 2.02 -11.18 -4.18
CA ALA A 50 1.91 -12.62 -4.10
C ALA A 50 1.55 -13.22 -5.45
N VAL A 51 0.54 -12.67 -6.13
CA VAL A 51 0.14 -13.09 -7.48
C VAL A 51 1.31 -12.94 -8.47
N VAL A 52 1.95 -11.77 -8.52
CA VAL A 52 3.07 -11.50 -9.44
C VAL A 52 4.27 -12.42 -9.17
N LYS A 53 4.60 -12.70 -7.90
CA LYS A 53 5.67 -13.64 -7.54
C LYS A 53 5.30 -15.10 -7.81
N SER A 54 4.03 -15.45 -7.65
CA SER A 54 3.49 -16.78 -7.94
C SER A 54 3.17 -16.99 -9.41
N ALA A 55 3.29 -15.96 -10.26
CA ALA A 55 2.95 -16.00 -11.68
C ALA A 55 3.95 -16.82 -12.53
N ASP A 56 4.67 -17.74 -11.90
CA ASP A 56 5.44 -18.77 -12.57
C ASP A 56 4.83 -20.18 -12.44
N PRO A 57 3.64 -20.44 -13.02
CA PRO A 57 3.25 -21.77 -13.44
C PRO A 57 3.28 -21.95 -14.97
N TYR A 58 3.78 -20.95 -15.71
CA TYR A 58 3.80 -20.93 -17.19
C TYR A 58 5.20 -20.90 -17.81
N GLN A 59 6.30 -20.93 -17.04
CA GLN A 59 7.58 -21.39 -17.59
C GLN A 59 7.50 -22.91 -17.81
N LYS A 60 6.97 -23.27 -18.98
CA LYS A 60 7.13 -24.59 -19.60
C LYS A 60 8.53 -24.74 -20.19
#